data_AF-M7MR67-F1
#
_entry.id   AF-M7MR67-F1
#
_cell.length_a   1.000
_cell.length_b   1.000
_cell.length_c   1.000
_cell.angle_alpha   90.00
_cell.angle_beta   90.00
_cell.angle_gamma   90.00
#
_symmetry.space_group_name_H-M   'P 1'
#
loop_
_entity.id
_entity.type
_entity.pdbx_description
1 polymer ?
#
loop_
_entity_poly.entity_id
_entity_poly.type
_entity_poly.pdbx_seq_one_letter_code
_entity_poly.pdbx_strand_id
1 'polypeptide(L)'
;MNHHPLRVPGDPLSPRERALLDILCSGTWRGTSEARQQLAHARWGGLEFDDCECFLIDVPEELDLPRIPKRSGGPFATVEVLDGETALGHLNLWAVDGLLHSVDYMTFDAPDEQLPAAELLGDGPFKG
;
A
#
# COMPACT_ATOMS: atom_id res chain seq x y z
N MET A 1 -6.72 -16.42 -19.25
CA MET A 1 -5.63 -15.46 -19.52
C MET A 1 -6.24 -14.08 -19.39
N ASN A 2 -6.17 -13.49 -18.20
CA ASN A 2 -6.67 -12.13 -17.99
C ASN A 2 -5.63 -11.17 -18.58
N HIS A 3 -6.01 -10.48 -19.65
CA HIS A 3 -5.23 -9.41 -20.25
C HIS A 3 -5.27 -8.20 -19.33
N HIS A 4 -4.45 -8.18 -18.29
CA HIS A 4 -4.07 -6.91 -17.69
C HIS A 4 -3.28 -6.14 -18.76
N PRO A 5 -3.61 -4.87 -19.05
CA PRO A 5 -2.76 -4.06 -19.91
C PRO A 5 -1.34 -4.10 -19.35
N LEU A 6 -0.34 -4.24 -20.23
CA LEU A 6 1.08 -4.20 -19.85
C LEU A 6 1.35 -2.84 -19.21
N ARG A 7 1.33 -2.79 -17.87
CA ARG A 7 1.75 -1.63 -17.11
C ARG A 7 3.27 -1.63 -17.01
N VAL A 8 3.86 -0.45 -16.99
CA VAL A 8 5.28 -0.25 -16.77
C VAL A 8 5.51 0.58 -15.52
N PRO A 9 6.62 0.36 -14.79
CA PRO A 9 6.98 1.22 -13.67
C PRO A 9 6.96 2.71 -14.08
N GLY A 10 6.37 3.55 -13.22
CA GLY A 10 6.10 4.96 -13.49
C GLY A 10 4.67 5.26 -13.98
N ASP A 11 3.90 4.23 -14.35
CA ASP A 11 2.48 4.41 -14.69
C ASP A 11 1.66 4.93 -13.49
N PRO A 12 0.52 5.62 -13.73
CA PRO A 12 -0.39 5.99 -12.66
C PRO A 12 -0.86 4.78 -11.86
N LEU A 13 -1.03 4.96 -10.55
CA LEU A 13 -1.76 4.01 -9.71
C LEU A 13 -3.19 3.85 -10.23
N SER A 14 -3.71 2.63 -10.22
CA SER A 14 -5.11 2.37 -10.53
C SER A 14 -6.02 2.99 -9.46
N PRO A 15 -7.31 3.24 -9.74
CA PRO A 15 -8.23 3.74 -8.75
C PRO A 15 -8.31 2.87 -7.48
N ARG A 16 -8.19 1.53 -7.63
CA ARG A 16 -8.18 0.59 -6.50
C ARG A 16 -6.92 0.76 -5.65
N GLU A 17 -5.74 0.71 -6.27
CA GLU A 17 -4.45 0.89 -5.59
C GLU A 17 -4.41 2.22 -4.84
N ARG A 18 -4.88 3.29 -5.49
CA ARG A 18 -4.95 4.62 -4.91
C ARG A 18 -5.88 4.65 -3.69
N ALA A 19 -7.07 4.07 -3.77
CA ALA A 19 -8.01 4.03 -2.65
C ALA A 19 -7.44 3.28 -1.44
N LEU A 20 -6.77 2.15 -1.66
CA LEU A 20 -6.11 1.38 -0.60
C LEU A 20 -5.00 2.21 0.07
N LEU A 21 -4.16 2.88 -0.72
CA LEU A 21 -3.09 3.74 -0.22
C LEU A 21 -3.62 4.97 0.52
N ASP A 22 -4.72 5.58 0.05
CA ASP A 22 -5.35 6.71 0.74
C ASP A 22 -5.82 6.29 2.14
N ILE A 23 -6.38 5.07 2.29
CA ILE A 23 -6.76 4.50 3.61
C ILE A 23 -5.53 4.23 4.47
N LEU A 24 -4.52 3.54 3.93
CA LEU A 24 -3.26 3.26 4.64
C LEU A 24 -2.54 4.55 5.10
N CYS A 25 -2.64 5.63 4.32
CA CYS A 25 -2.09 6.95 4.63
C CYS A 25 -3.06 7.85 5.42
N SER A 26 -4.27 7.39 5.77
CA SER A 26 -5.27 8.18 6.50
C SER A 26 -5.02 8.24 8.02
N GLY A 27 -4.09 7.44 8.54
CA GLY A 27 -3.76 7.37 9.96
C GLY A 27 -3.30 8.71 10.59
N THR A 28 -3.05 8.68 11.89
CA THR A 28 -2.66 9.87 12.68
C THR A 28 -1.24 9.76 13.26
N TRP A 29 -0.43 8.84 12.74
CA TRP A 29 0.91 8.61 13.24
C TRP A 29 1.93 9.64 12.75
N ARG A 30 3.10 9.69 13.40
CA ARG A 30 4.22 10.53 13.00
C ARG A 30 4.74 10.03 11.65
N GLY A 31 4.86 10.90 10.66
CA GLY A 31 5.20 10.47 9.29
C GLY A 31 4.00 10.38 8.36
N THR A 32 2.77 10.45 8.87
CA THR A 32 1.58 10.37 8.01
C THR A 32 1.41 11.60 7.12
N SER A 33 1.83 12.79 7.57
CA SER A 33 1.83 13.97 6.70
C SER A 33 2.80 13.78 5.52
N GLU A 34 3.98 13.26 5.80
CA GLU A 34 5.03 12.96 4.82
C GLU A 34 4.57 11.86 3.85
N ALA A 35 3.97 10.78 4.36
CA ALA A 35 3.39 9.72 3.55
C ALA A 35 2.31 10.24 2.59
N ARG A 36 1.40 11.13 3.04
CA ARG A 36 0.38 11.74 2.17
C ARG A 36 0.99 12.63 1.10
N GLN A 37 2.06 13.36 1.42
CA GLN A 37 2.79 14.17 0.43
C GLN A 37 3.44 13.28 -0.63
N GLN A 38 4.07 12.18 -0.21
CA GLN A 38 4.63 11.20 -1.14
C GLN A 38 3.55 10.53 -2.01
N LEU A 39 2.42 10.14 -1.42
CA LEU A 39 1.29 9.52 -2.13
C LEU A 39 0.72 10.42 -3.23
N ALA A 40 0.76 11.75 -3.08
CA ALA A 40 0.32 12.68 -4.12
C ALA A 40 1.14 12.55 -5.42
N HIS A 41 2.40 12.09 -5.31
CA HIS A 41 3.32 11.93 -6.43
C HIS A 41 3.59 10.46 -6.80
N ALA A 42 3.17 9.52 -5.94
CA ALA A 42 3.38 8.10 -6.13
C ALA A 42 2.88 7.58 -7.48
N ARG A 43 3.65 6.64 -8.03
CA ARG A 43 3.38 5.88 -9.25
C ARG A 43 3.48 4.40 -8.96
N TRP A 44 2.95 3.61 -9.87
CA TRP A 44 3.08 2.17 -9.81
C TRP A 44 4.51 1.77 -10.14
N GLY A 45 5.16 1.03 -9.25
CA GLY A 45 6.56 0.62 -9.35
C GLY A 45 6.77 -0.78 -9.92
N GLY A 46 5.70 -1.54 -10.17
CA GLY A 46 5.77 -2.95 -10.56
C GLY A 46 5.00 -3.85 -9.61
N LEU A 47 4.91 -5.13 -9.95
CA LEU A 47 4.54 -6.17 -9.00
C LEU A 47 5.73 -6.45 -8.08
N GLU A 48 5.44 -6.74 -6.81
CA GLU A 48 6.49 -7.11 -5.85
C GLU A 48 6.84 -8.60 -5.95
N PHE A 49 5.84 -9.45 -6.21
CA PHE A 49 6.03 -10.88 -6.46
C PHE A 49 5.23 -11.33 -7.68
N ASP A 50 5.74 -12.35 -8.38
CA ASP A 50 5.01 -13.02 -9.44
C ASP A 50 3.80 -13.76 -8.81
N ASP A 51 2.62 -13.64 -9.45
CA ASP A 51 1.33 -14.25 -9.06
C ASP A 51 0.53 -13.60 -7.90
N CYS A 52 1.03 -12.53 -7.27
CA CYS A 52 0.26 -11.72 -6.32
C CYS A 52 -0.01 -10.30 -6.85
N GLU A 53 -1.07 -9.64 -6.37
CA GLU A 53 -1.29 -8.22 -6.67
C GLU A 53 -0.56 -7.26 -5.70
N CYS A 54 0.36 -7.75 -4.86
CA CYS A 54 1.28 -6.88 -4.11
C CYS A 54 2.13 -6.07 -5.08
N PHE A 55 2.33 -4.80 -4.78
CA PHE A 55 2.93 -3.87 -5.73
C PHE A 55 3.92 -2.91 -5.08
N LEU A 56 4.93 -2.58 -5.86
CA LEU A 56 5.90 -1.55 -5.54
C LEU A 56 5.32 -0.16 -5.82
N ILE A 57 5.77 0.81 -5.03
CA ILE A 57 5.42 2.22 -5.16
C ILE A 57 6.67 2.95 -5.61
N ASP A 58 6.58 3.64 -6.74
CA ASP A 58 7.62 4.53 -7.21
C ASP A 58 7.31 5.96 -6.72
N VAL A 59 8.22 6.52 -5.92
CA VAL A 59 8.17 7.91 -5.47
C VAL A 59 9.31 8.66 -6.14
N PRO A 60 9.03 9.60 -7.06
CA PRO A 60 10.08 10.27 -7.84
C PRO A 60 11.09 10.99 -6.95
N GLU A 61 12.36 10.59 -7.03
CA GLU A 61 13.43 11.11 -6.17
C GLU A 61 13.73 12.60 -6.44
N GLU A 62 13.50 13.07 -7.66
CA GLU A 62 13.78 14.44 -8.08
C GLU A 62 12.91 15.51 -7.41
N LEU A 63 11.83 15.09 -6.74
CA LEU A 63 10.89 15.99 -6.07
C LEU A 63 11.31 16.39 -4.65
N ASP A 64 12.39 15.80 -4.12
CA ASP A 64 12.93 16.08 -2.77
C ASP A 64 11.84 16.11 -1.68
N LEU A 65 10.94 15.11 -1.70
CA LEU A 65 9.81 15.06 -0.78
C LEU A 65 10.26 14.72 0.66
N PRO A 66 9.56 15.24 1.69
CA PRO A 66 9.88 14.94 3.07
C PRO A 66 9.88 13.43 3.35
N ARG A 67 10.90 12.98 4.09
CA ARG A 67 11.07 11.57 4.44
C ARG A 67 10.21 11.21 5.65
N ILE A 68 9.54 10.06 5.57
CA ILE A 68 8.88 9.43 6.71
C ILE A 68 9.95 9.15 7.78
N PRO A 69 9.75 9.60 9.04
CA PRO A 69 10.72 9.36 10.09
C PRO A 69 11.01 7.87 10.30
N LYS A 70 12.30 7.53 10.40
CA LYS A 70 12.76 6.14 10.57
C LYS A 70 12.09 5.47 11.77
N ARG A 71 11.51 4.30 11.54
CA ARG A 71 10.99 3.40 12.58
C ARG A 71 11.93 2.22 12.81
N SER A 72 11.86 1.61 13.98
CA SER A 72 12.45 0.31 14.27
C SER A 72 11.54 -0.81 13.74
N GLY A 73 11.82 -1.29 12.52
CA GLY A 73 11.21 -2.49 11.93
C GLY A 73 9.71 -2.41 11.59
N GLY A 74 9.26 -3.37 10.78
CA GLY A 74 7.85 -3.58 10.40
C GLY A 74 7.26 -2.56 9.42
N PRO A 75 5.98 -2.75 9.03
CA PRO A 75 5.29 -1.91 8.05
C PRO A 75 4.93 -0.53 8.62
N PHE A 76 5.04 0.52 7.80
CA PHE A 76 4.65 1.89 8.15
C PHE A 76 3.19 1.96 8.63
N ALA A 77 2.28 1.29 7.93
CA ALA A 77 0.87 1.21 8.29
C ALA A 77 0.33 -0.18 8.00
N THR A 78 -0.59 -0.67 8.83
CA THR A 78 -1.29 -1.94 8.63
C THR A 78 -2.77 -1.72 8.80
N VAL A 79 -3.60 -2.24 7.90
CA VAL A 79 -5.06 -2.24 8.05
C VAL A 79 -5.58 -3.66 7.91
N GLU A 80 -6.54 -4.02 8.76
CA GLU A 80 -7.23 -5.31 8.67
C GLU A 80 -8.17 -5.30 7.46
N VAL A 81 -8.26 -6.45 6.80
CA VAL A 81 -9.21 -6.72 5.73
C VAL A 81 -10.29 -7.61 6.30
N LEU A 82 -11.53 -7.12 6.30
CA LEU A 82 -12.69 -7.71 6.94
C LEU A 82 -13.83 -7.91 5.94
N ASP A 83 -14.50 -9.04 6.01
CA ASP A 83 -15.83 -9.26 5.42
C ASP A 83 -16.84 -9.49 6.54
N GLY A 84 -17.56 -8.42 6.90
CA GLY A 84 -18.38 -8.38 8.10
C GLY A 84 -17.53 -8.53 9.37
N GLU A 85 -17.76 -9.59 10.13
CA GLU A 85 -16.99 -9.93 11.34
C GLU A 85 -15.82 -10.88 11.06
N THR A 86 -15.63 -11.29 9.80
CA THR A 86 -14.59 -12.25 9.41
C THR A 86 -13.31 -11.53 9.02
N ALA A 87 -12.21 -11.80 9.72
CA ALA A 87 -10.89 -11.32 9.32
C ALA A 87 -10.35 -12.17 8.14
N LEU A 88 -10.09 -11.51 7.01
CA LEU A 88 -9.59 -12.15 5.79
C LEU A 88 -8.07 -12.06 5.67
N GLY A 89 -7.47 -11.03 6.26
CA GLY A 89 -6.05 -10.76 6.13
C GLY A 89 -5.69 -9.34 6.51
N HIS A 90 -4.45 -8.96 6.21
CA HIS A 90 -3.87 -7.66 6.56
C HIS A 90 -3.22 -7.03 5.32
N LEU A 91 -3.49 -5.75 5.11
CA LEU A 91 -2.78 -4.96 4.11
C LEU A 91 -1.71 -4.12 4.82
N ASN A 92 -0.47 -4.24 4.36
CA ASN A 92 0.69 -3.58 4.94
C ASN A 92 1.29 -2.60 3.94
N LEU A 93 1.52 -1.37 4.38
CA LEU A 93 2.29 -0.37 3.65
C LEU A 93 3.71 -0.33 4.21
N TRP A 94 4.71 -0.54 3.36
CA TRP A 94 6.12 -0.47 3.75
C TRP A 94 6.74 0.85 3.35
N ALA A 95 7.72 1.27 4.14
CA ALA A 95 8.56 2.40 3.83
C ALA A 95 10.05 2.02 3.94
N VAL A 96 10.85 2.38 2.94
CA VAL A 96 12.28 2.14 2.85
C VAL A 96 12.99 3.47 2.67
N ASP A 97 14.02 3.72 3.48
CA ASP A 97 14.76 5.00 3.51
C ASP A 97 13.84 6.25 3.57
N GLY A 98 12.74 6.10 4.31
CA GLY A 98 11.75 7.15 4.53
C GLY A 98 10.83 7.43 3.33
N LEU A 99 10.80 6.58 2.32
CA LEU A 99 9.86 6.65 1.19
C LEU A 99 8.85 5.52 1.24
N LEU A 100 7.61 5.78 0.80
CA LEU A 100 6.65 4.72 0.46
C LEU A 100 7.29 3.76 -0.54
N HIS A 101 7.22 2.47 -0.26
CA HIS A 101 7.97 1.46 -1.01
C HIS A 101 7.09 0.38 -1.61
N SER A 102 6.23 -0.26 -0.81
CA SER A 102 5.41 -1.36 -1.32
C SER A 102 4.16 -1.60 -0.48
N VAL A 103 3.20 -2.31 -1.07
CA VAL A 103 1.99 -2.78 -0.42
C VAL A 103 1.92 -4.30 -0.50
N ASP A 104 1.88 -4.93 0.66
CA ASP A 104 1.66 -6.37 0.80
C ASP A 104 0.26 -6.68 1.29
N TYR A 105 -0.41 -7.64 0.66
CA TYR A 105 -1.63 -8.24 1.19
C TYR A 105 -1.35 -9.65 1.69
N MET A 106 -1.43 -9.84 3.01
CA MET A 106 -1.27 -11.15 3.65
C MET A 106 -2.65 -11.71 3.99
N THR A 107 -3.10 -12.73 3.25
CA THR A 107 -4.36 -13.44 3.52
C THR A 107 -4.18 -14.47 4.64
N PHE A 108 -5.25 -14.74 5.40
CA PHE A 108 -5.24 -15.79 6.41
C PHE A 108 -5.63 -17.16 5.85
N ASP A 109 -6.69 -17.22 5.04
CA ASP A 109 -7.26 -18.48 4.54
C ASP A 109 -7.66 -18.46 3.04
N ALA A 110 -7.38 -17.36 2.33
CA ALA A 110 -7.84 -17.18 0.95
C ALA A 110 -6.78 -17.58 -0.10
N PRO A 111 -7.12 -18.41 -1.11
CA PRO A 111 -6.21 -18.81 -2.18
C PRO A 111 -6.05 -17.77 -3.30
N ASP A 112 -6.84 -16.69 -3.31
CA ASP A 112 -6.72 -15.60 -4.28
C ASP A 112 -5.91 -14.46 -3.66
N GLU A 113 -4.67 -14.28 -4.12
CA GLU A 113 -3.72 -13.22 -3.71
C GLU A 113 -4.03 -11.86 -4.37
N GLN A 114 -5.30 -11.63 -4.69
CA GLN A 114 -5.79 -10.39 -5.29
C GLN A 114 -5.96 -9.31 -4.22
N LEU A 115 -5.72 -8.06 -4.58
CA LEU A 115 -5.90 -6.93 -3.68
C LEU A 115 -7.38 -6.81 -3.27
N PRO A 116 -7.65 -6.54 -1.97
CA PRO A 116 -9.01 -6.37 -1.50
C PRO A 116 -9.64 -5.11 -2.12
N ALA A 117 -10.97 -5.10 -2.14
CA ALA A 117 -11.71 -3.87 -2.38
C ALA A 117 -11.56 -2.93 -1.17
N ALA A 118 -11.57 -1.61 -1.39
CA ALA A 118 -11.32 -0.63 -0.34
C ALA A 118 -12.38 -0.67 0.78
N GLU A 119 -13.59 -1.13 0.47
CA GLU A 119 -14.71 -1.24 1.41
C GLU A 119 -14.52 -2.37 2.42
N LEU A 120 -13.58 -3.29 2.15
CA LEU A 120 -13.22 -4.37 3.07
C LEU A 120 -12.17 -3.94 4.10
N LEU A 121 -11.62 -2.73 3.99
CA LEU A 121 -10.62 -2.26 4.96
C LEU A 121 -11.34 -1.76 6.22
N GLY A 122 -10.85 -2.19 7.39
CA GLY A 122 -11.40 -1.77 8.68
C GLY A 122 -11.27 -0.26 8.95
N ASP A 123 -11.72 0.18 10.13
CA ASP A 123 -11.90 1.60 10.55
C ASP A 123 -10.63 2.48 10.56
N GLY A 124 -9.50 1.97 10.08
CA GLY A 124 -8.30 2.72 9.82
C GLY A 124 -7.04 1.89 10.05
N PRO A 125 -5.89 2.38 9.57
CA PRO A 125 -4.64 1.68 9.79
C PRO A 125 -4.29 1.67 11.28
N PHE A 126 -4.16 0.47 11.83
CA PHE A 126 -3.52 0.27 13.13
C PHE A 126 -2.00 0.47 12.99
N LYS A 127 -1.37 0.84 14.10
CA LYS A 127 0.09 0.83 14.17
C LYS A 127 0.56 -0.62 14.26
N GLY A 128 1.50 -1.00 13.40
CA GLY A 128 2.51 -2.01 13.76
C GLY A 128 3.52 -1.43 14.74
#